data_AF-A0A530L6C9-F1
#
_entry.id   AF-A0A530L6C9-F1
#
_cell.length_a   1.000
_cell.length_b   1.000
_cell.length_c   1.000
_cell.angle_alpha   90.00
_cell.angle_beta   90.00
_cell.angle_gamma   90.00
#
_symmetry.space_group_name_H-M   'P 1'
#
loop_
_entity.id
_entity.type
_entity.pdbx_description
1 polymer ?
#
loop_
_entity_poly.entity_id
_entity_poly.type
_entity_poly.pdbx_seq_one_letter_code
_entity_poly.pdbx_strand_id
1 'polypeptide(L)' 'RVDGSTIAVTDIGSTFKACAPQVMAEEKALFEALAKAASYHVDAGKLVIADRDGRDILRFNAAS' A
#
# COMPACT_ATOMS: atom_id res chain seq x y z
N ARG A 1 5.25 8.27 6.64
CA ARG A 1 6.11 9.45 6.39
C ARG A 1 6.40 9.56 4.89
N VAL A 2 6.42 10.78 4.36
CA VAL A 2 6.82 11.06 2.97
C VAL A 2 8.01 12.01 3.01
N ASP A 3 8.98 11.79 2.11
CA ASP A 3 10.14 12.67 1.90
C ASP A 3 10.59 12.57 0.43
N GLY A 4 10.34 13.63 -0.34
CA GLY A 4 10.49 13.58 -1.80
C GLY A 4 9.64 12.47 -2.42
N SER A 5 10.27 11.55 -3.16
CA SER A 5 9.63 10.37 -3.74
C SER A 5 9.64 9.14 -2.83
N THR A 6 10.18 9.25 -1.62
CA THR A 6 10.22 8.15 -0.66
C THR A 6 8.96 8.15 0.20
N ILE A 7 8.49 6.96 0.55
CA ILE A 7 7.37 6.76 1.46
C ILE A 7 7.65 5.59 2.39
N ALA A 8 7.26 5.73 3.64
CA ALA A 8 7.24 4.65 4.61
C ALA A 8 5.90 4.65 5.34
N VAL A 9 5.27 3.49 5.46
CA VAL A 9 4.07 3.26 6.26
C VAL A 9 4.48 2.41 7.46
N THR A 10 4.29 2.95 8.65
CA THR A 10 4.64 2.30 9.93
C THR A 10 3.39 2.14 10.78
N ASP A 11 3.50 1.34 11.83
CA ASP A 11 2.47 1.20 12.86
C ASP A 11 1.08 0.81 12.29
N ILE A 12 1.09 -0.07 11.29
CA ILE A 12 -0.12 -0.57 10.63
C ILE A 12 -0.93 -1.39 11.64
N GLY A 13 -2.16 -0.96 11.91
CA GLY A 13 -3.11 -1.63 12.79
C GLY A 13 -4.34 -2.16 12.04
N SER A 14 -5.00 -3.15 12.64
CA SER A 14 -6.31 -3.66 12.18
C SER A 14 -7.34 -3.55 13.30
N THR A 15 -8.61 -3.46 12.93
CA THR A 15 -9.74 -3.58 13.86
C THR A 15 -10.05 -5.04 14.23
N PHE A 16 -9.46 -6.00 13.52
CA PHE A 16 -9.77 -7.43 13.62
C PHE A 16 -11.25 -7.77 13.42
N LYS A 17 -11.99 -6.94 12.68
CA LYS A 17 -13.38 -7.22 12.32
C LYS A 17 -13.43 -8.44 11.41
N ALA A 18 -14.17 -9.46 11.81
CA ALA A 18 -14.37 -10.65 11.00
C ALA A 18 -15.24 -10.33 9.76
N CYS A 19 -14.69 -10.65 8.59
CA CYS A 19 -15.35 -10.61 7.28
C CYS A 19 -15.21 -11.97 6.58
N ALA A 20 -15.70 -12.09 5.34
CA ALA A 20 -15.48 -13.30 4.55
C ALA A 20 -13.97 -13.58 4.38
N PRO A 21 -13.51 -14.84 4.43
CA PRO A 21 -12.08 -15.19 4.45
C PRO A 21 -11.26 -14.55 3.33
N GLN A 22 -11.82 -14.41 2.12
CA GLN A 22 -11.17 -13.78 0.99
C GLN A 22 -10.91 -12.28 1.22
N VAL A 23 -11.84 -11.57 1.86
CA VAL A 23 -11.69 -10.14 2.18
C VAL A 23 -10.63 -9.96 3.27
N MET A 24 -10.59 -10.87 4.26
CA MET A 24 -9.54 -10.88 5.27
C MET A 24 -8.15 -11.14 4.67
N ALA A 25 -8.06 -12.00 3.65
CA ALA A 25 -6.82 -12.26 2.94
C ALA A 25 -6.36 -11.02 2.13
N GLU A 26 -7.29 -10.29 1.52
CA GLU A 26 -7.02 -9.02 0.84
C GLU A 26 -6.48 -7.96 1.82
N GLU A 27 -7.10 -7.81 3.00
CA GLU A 27 -6.60 -6.90 4.05
C GLU A 27 -5.16 -7.25 4.44
N LYS A 28 -4.90 -8.54 4.72
CA LYS A 28 -3.55 -9.01 5.08
C LYS A 28 -2.53 -8.70 3.97
N ALA A 29 -2.87 -8.99 2.71
CA ALA A 29 -1.99 -8.74 1.58
C ALA A 29 -1.70 -7.24 1.40
N LEU A 30 -2.70 -6.38 1.59
CA LEU A 30 -2.53 -4.94 1.57
C LEU A 30 -1.55 -4.47 2.66
N PHE A 31 -1.70 -4.94 3.90
CA PHE A 31 -0.79 -4.58 5.00
C PHE A 31 0.64 -5.05 4.75
N GLU A 32 0.82 -6.27 4.25
CA GLU A 32 2.14 -6.81 3.90
C GLU A 32 2.82 -6.00 2.79
N ALA A 33 2.04 -5.49 1.82
CA ALA A 33 2.56 -4.62 0.77
C ALA A 33 2.91 -3.23 1.31
N LEU A 34 2.03 -2.61 2.11
CA LEU A 34 2.28 -1.29 2.73
C LEU A 34 3.54 -1.30 3.61
N ALA A 35 3.80 -2.41 4.33
CA ALA A 35 5.01 -2.58 5.13
C ALA A 35 6.32 -2.60 4.32
N LYS A 36 6.24 -2.90 3.01
CA LYS A 36 7.38 -2.93 2.09
C LYS A 36 7.56 -1.63 1.28
N ALA A 37 6.62 -0.69 1.39
CA ALA A 37 6.65 0.56 0.66
C ALA A 37 7.98 1.30 0.90
N ALA A 38 8.61 1.73 -0.20
CA ALA A 38 9.87 2.46 -0.16
C ALA A 38 9.82 3.74 -1.01
N SER A 39 9.13 3.69 -2.14
CA SER A 39 8.95 4.85 -3.02
C SER A 39 7.53 4.90 -3.58
N TYR A 40 7.16 6.07 -4.07
CA TYR A 40 5.90 6.26 -4.78
C TYR A 40 6.07 7.22 -5.95
N HIS A 41 5.16 7.11 -6.90
CA HIS A 41 4.96 8.11 -7.93
C HIS A 41 3.47 8.18 -8.30
N VAL A 42 3.09 9.29 -8.92
CA VAL A 42 1.75 9.45 -9.49
C VAL A 42 1.88 9.55 -11.00
N ASP A 43 1.21 8.64 -11.70
CA ASP A 43 1.16 8.60 -13.16
C ASP A 43 -0.29 8.61 -13.63
N ALA A 44 -0.63 9.54 -14.53
CA ALA A 44 -1.97 9.73 -15.08
C ALA A 44 -3.11 9.70 -14.02
N GLY A 45 -2.87 10.31 -12.84
CA GLY A 45 -3.84 10.35 -11.74
C GLY A 45 -3.94 9.05 -10.92
N LYS A 46 -3.02 8.10 -11.11
CA LYS A 46 -2.92 6.86 -10.33
C LYS A 46 -1.70 6.89 -9.43
N LEU A 47 -1.89 6.52 -8.18
CA LEU A 47 -0.79 6.33 -7.23
C LEU A 47 -0.19 4.94 -7.43
N VAL A 48 1.12 4.88 -7.61
CA VAL A 48 1.88 3.63 -7.65
C VAL A 48 2.88 3.66 -6.50
N ILE A 49 2.95 2.57 -5.74
CA ILE A 49 3.92 2.39 -4.65
C ILE A 49 4.81 1.21 -5.01
N ALA A 50 6.12 1.39 -4.83
CA ALA A 50 7.13 0.38 -5.10
C ALA A 50 7.91 0.00 -3.84
N ASP A 51 8.45 -1.22 -3.84
CA ASP A 51 9.35 -1.71 -2.80
C ASP A 51 10.80 -1.22 -2.99
N ARG A 52 11.70 -1.65 -2.11
CA ARG A 52 13.13 -1.28 -2.15
C ARG A 52 13.87 -1.78 -3.40
N ASP A 53 13.33 -2.79 -4.08
CA ASP A 53 13.90 -3.33 -5.32
C ASP A 53 13.34 -2.59 -6.56
N GLY A 54 12.46 -1.60 -6.35
CA GLY A 54 11.80 -0.85 -7.42
C GLY A 54 10.63 -1.59 -8.07
N ARG A 55 10.12 -2.66 -7.46
CA ARG A 55 8.96 -3.39 -7.98
C ARG A 55 7.67 -2.71 -7.52
N ASP A 56 6.76 -2.45 -8.45
CA ASP A 56 5.43 -1.96 -8.14
C ASP A 56 4.66 -3.01 -7.32
N ILE A 57 4.25 -2.64 -6.11
CA ILE A 57 3.55 -3.52 -5.17
C ILE A 57 2.10 -3.09 -4.90
N LEU A 58 1.75 -1.83 -5.13
CA LEU A 58 0.39 -1.32 -5.01
C LEU A 58 0.08 -0.29 -6.11
N ARG A 59 -1.19 -0.29 -6.56
CA ARG A 59 -1.72 0.70 -7.50
C ARG A 59 -3.10 1.16 -7.04
N PHE A 60 -3.29 2.46 -6.92
CA PHE A 60 -4.58 3.06 -6.55
C PHE A 60 -5.03 4.05 -7.63
N ASN A 61 -6.32 4.04 -7.94
CA ASN A 61 -6.93 5.10 -8.73
C ASN A 61 -7.25 6.29 -7.81
N ALA A 62 -7.29 7.50 -8.38
CA ALA A 62 -7.90 8.63 -7.69
C ALA A 62 -9.35 8.28 -7.30
N ALA A 63 -9.71 8.55 -6.05
CA ALA A 63 -11.10 8.47 -5.62
C ALA A 63 -11.90 9.60 -6.28
N SER A 64 -13.14 9.30 -6.67
CA SER A 64 -14.09 10.27 -7.24
C SER A 64 -14.88 10.98 -6.15
#